data_AF-A0A6N9ADD3-F1
#
_entry.id   AF-A0A6N9ADD3-F1
#
_cell.length_a   1.000
_cell.length_b   1.000
_cell.length_c   1.000
_cell.angle_alpha   90.00
_cell.angle_beta   90.00
_cell.angle_gamma   90.00
#
_symmetry.space_group_name_H-M   'P 1'
#
loop_
_entity.id
_entity.type
_entity.pdbx_description
1 polymer ?
#
loop_
_entity_poly.entity_id
_entity_poly.type
_entity_poly.pdbx_seq_one_letter_code
_entity_poly.pdbx_strand_id
1 'polypeptide(L)'
;MGFDVYGTAFDADYEADSKLFNEVVVKEFLKIPIEKRPWRRDLPGRYFQTSNWGWRAMADYICDTFPEIASHCTHWQSNDGDGLNEAMAVRLADALDRVIEDGTLADHIEMRRAAIRNMPMRECFLCHGRGIRDDAIANEITEHRPVPQPLMVIPEDAKDAWGEGPHPRAGQTGWCNGCDGRGHNLPHDADYPLTVAETKRFSEFCRHSGGFEIS
;
A
#
# COMPACT_ATOMS: atom_id res chain seq x y z
N MET A 1 -0.15 9.06 -3.12
CA MET A 1 1.26 8.93 -3.53
C MET A 1 1.71 7.53 -3.16
N GLY A 2 2.30 6.82 -4.11
CA GLY A 2 2.86 5.46 -3.97
C GLY A 2 4.38 5.51 -4.14
N PHE A 3 5.08 4.39 -3.89
CA PHE A 3 6.48 4.23 -4.29
C PHE A 3 6.49 3.63 -5.69
N ASP A 4 7.29 4.24 -6.56
CA ASP A 4 7.46 3.86 -7.94
C ASP A 4 8.84 3.21 -8.08
N VAL A 5 8.89 1.90 -8.31
CA VAL A 5 10.13 1.12 -8.40
C VAL A 5 10.37 0.70 -9.85
N TYR A 6 11.52 1.04 -10.41
CA TYR A 6 11.84 0.84 -11.82
C TYR A 6 12.98 -0.15 -12.01
N GLY A 7 12.86 -1.06 -12.96
CA GLY A 7 13.93 -2.01 -13.29
C GLY A 7 14.99 -1.42 -14.21
N THR A 8 16.26 -1.71 -13.95
CA THR A 8 17.42 -1.16 -14.65
C THR A 8 17.80 -1.91 -15.94
N ALA A 9 17.26 -3.12 -16.18
CA ALA A 9 17.45 -3.83 -17.46
C ALA A 9 16.85 -3.08 -18.67
N PHE A 10 15.99 -2.08 -18.44
CA PHE A 10 15.28 -1.39 -19.51
C PHE A 10 16.00 -0.13 -20.04
N ASP A 11 17.20 0.18 -19.55
CA ASP A 11 17.92 1.42 -19.90
C ASP A 11 18.77 1.36 -21.19
N ALA A 12 18.88 0.22 -21.86
CA ALA A 12 19.68 0.13 -23.11
C ALA A 12 18.87 0.25 -24.41
N ASP A 13 17.56 0.00 -24.39
CA ASP A 13 16.75 -0.15 -25.60
C ASP A 13 15.57 0.85 -25.70
N TYR A 14 15.58 1.94 -24.93
CA TYR A 14 14.61 3.03 -25.13
C TYR A 14 14.65 3.58 -26.57
N GLU A 15 15.84 3.65 -27.19
CA GLU A 15 15.96 4.01 -28.61
C GLU A 15 15.66 2.85 -29.58
N ALA A 16 15.84 1.59 -29.19
CA ALA A 16 15.59 0.45 -30.07
C ALA A 16 14.09 0.14 -30.21
N ASP A 17 13.31 0.30 -29.14
CA ASP A 17 11.85 0.16 -29.17
C ASP A 17 11.15 1.45 -29.67
N SER A 18 11.90 2.57 -29.78
CA SER A 18 11.43 3.80 -30.45
C SER A 18 11.17 3.59 -31.96
N LYS A 19 11.74 2.54 -32.58
CA LYS A 19 11.47 2.21 -33.99
C LYS A 19 10.16 1.46 -34.20
N LEU A 20 9.54 0.91 -33.15
CA LEU A 20 8.15 0.42 -33.17
C LEU A 20 7.13 1.53 -32.85
N PHE A 21 7.58 2.68 -32.37
CA PHE A 21 6.75 3.83 -32.04
C PHE A 21 7.13 5.02 -32.91
N ASN A 22 6.52 5.13 -34.10
CA ASN A 22 6.57 6.36 -34.89
C ASN A 22 6.27 7.58 -33.99
N GLU A 23 6.95 8.71 -34.22
CA GLU A 23 6.83 9.97 -33.46
C GLU A 23 5.38 10.42 -33.21
N VAL A 24 4.47 10.05 -34.10
CA VAL A 24 3.03 10.29 -34.00
C VAL A 24 2.42 9.55 -32.80
N VAL A 25 2.80 8.30 -32.54
CA VAL A 25 2.24 7.45 -31.48
C VAL A 25 2.73 7.90 -30.10
N VAL A 26 3.99 8.34 -29.96
CA VAL A 26 4.51 8.85 -28.67
C VAL A 26 3.83 10.15 -28.28
N LYS A 27 3.65 11.07 -29.24
CA LYS A 27 2.94 12.34 -29.00
C LYS A 27 1.46 12.10 -28.67
N GLU A 28 0.81 11.13 -29.29
CA GLU A 28 -0.57 10.75 -28.92
C GLU A 28 -0.63 9.99 -27.57
N PHE A 29 0.33 9.12 -27.26
CA PHE A 29 0.41 8.41 -25.98
C PHE A 29 0.64 9.35 -24.80
N LEU A 30 1.49 10.36 -24.97
CA LEU A 30 1.74 11.38 -23.94
C LEU A 30 0.55 12.31 -23.72
N LYS A 31 -0.35 12.46 -24.71
CA LYS A 31 -1.63 13.18 -24.57
C LYS A 31 -2.69 12.38 -23.79
N ILE A 32 -2.50 11.08 -23.59
CA ILE A 32 -3.37 10.30 -22.72
C ILE A 32 -3.04 10.68 -21.27
N PRO A 33 -4.03 11.17 -20.48
CA PRO A 33 -3.84 11.43 -19.05
C PRO A 33 -3.24 10.20 -18.36
N ILE A 34 -2.35 10.40 -17.39
CA ILE A 34 -1.55 9.34 -16.78
C ILE A 34 -2.45 8.18 -16.31
N GLU A 35 -3.60 8.51 -15.74
CA GLU A 35 -4.64 7.60 -15.26
C GLU A 35 -5.33 6.74 -16.35
N LYS A 36 -5.16 7.06 -17.64
CA LYS A 36 -5.79 6.40 -18.79
C LYS A 36 -4.80 5.69 -19.71
N ARG A 37 -3.50 5.76 -19.43
CA ARG A 37 -2.49 5.06 -20.23
C ARG A 37 -2.68 3.54 -20.05
N PRO A 38 -2.63 2.73 -21.12
CA PRO A 38 -2.72 1.28 -21.00
C PRO A 38 -1.52 0.78 -20.19
N TRP A 39 -1.79 0.47 -18.93
CA TRP A 39 -0.87 -0.18 -18.00
C TRP A 39 -0.39 -1.50 -18.61
N ARG A 40 0.91 -1.58 -18.90
CA ARG A 40 1.55 -2.82 -19.35
C ARG A 40 1.87 -3.69 -18.13
N ARG A 41 0.87 -4.44 -17.63
CA ARG A 41 1.05 -5.52 -16.63
C ARG A 41 1.90 -6.71 -17.16
N ASP A 42 2.24 -6.67 -18.44
CA ASP A 42 2.82 -7.74 -19.26
C ASP A 42 4.35 -7.67 -19.42
N LEU A 43 5.03 -6.72 -18.75
CA LEU A 43 6.49 -6.66 -18.74
C LEU A 43 7.04 -6.84 -17.32
N PRO A 44 7.16 -8.09 -16.84
CA PRO A 44 7.84 -8.41 -15.59
C PRO A 44 9.17 -7.66 -15.48
N GLY A 45 9.45 -7.13 -14.30
CA GLY A 45 10.71 -6.43 -14.01
C GLY A 45 10.81 -4.98 -14.46
N ARG A 46 9.88 -4.47 -15.29
CA ARG A 46 9.98 -3.07 -15.75
C ARG A 46 9.61 -2.05 -14.69
N TYR A 47 8.51 -2.31 -13.99
CA TYR A 47 7.93 -1.38 -13.04
C TYR A 47 7.10 -2.11 -12.00
N PHE A 48 7.32 -1.75 -10.74
CA PHE A 48 6.53 -2.20 -9.61
C PHE A 48 5.95 -0.99 -8.88
N GLN A 49 4.64 -1.02 -8.65
CA GLN A 49 3.95 0.00 -7.87
C GLN A 49 3.24 -0.62 -6.69
N THR A 50 3.37 0.03 -5.54
CA THR A 50 2.54 -0.21 -4.37
C THR A 50 2.22 1.12 -3.69
N SER A 51 1.25 1.11 -2.78
CA SER A 51 0.98 2.27 -1.92
C SER A 51 2.17 2.56 -1.01
N ASN A 52 2.34 3.82 -0.58
CA ASN A 52 3.41 4.18 0.35
C ASN A 52 3.44 3.31 1.60
N TRP A 53 2.27 2.99 2.12
CA TRP A 53 2.13 2.21 3.34
C TRP A 53 2.43 0.72 3.12
N GLY A 54 2.08 0.18 1.94
CA GLY A 54 2.43 -1.18 1.52
C GLY A 54 3.94 -1.35 1.29
N TRP A 55 4.58 -0.37 0.64
CA TRP A 55 6.03 -0.37 0.44
C TRP A 55 6.77 -0.45 1.77
N ARG A 56 6.42 0.43 2.73
CA ARG A 56 7.10 0.48 4.02
C ARG A 56 7.14 -0.87 4.73
N ALA A 57 5.98 -1.53 4.85
CA ALA A 57 5.90 -2.83 5.54
C ALA A 57 6.70 -3.92 4.83
N MET A 58 6.71 -3.90 3.50
CA MET A 58 7.48 -4.87 2.71
C MET A 58 8.99 -4.59 2.80
N ALA A 59 9.41 -3.34 2.72
CA ALA A 59 10.80 -2.92 2.87
C ALA A 59 11.34 -3.25 4.27
N ASP A 60 10.57 -2.99 5.33
CA ASP A 60 10.95 -3.36 6.70
C ASP A 60 11.09 -4.88 6.84
N TYR A 61 10.13 -5.64 6.31
CA TYR A 61 10.22 -7.12 6.29
C TYR A 61 11.48 -7.62 5.58
N ILE A 62 11.84 -7.02 4.43
CA ILE A 62 13.05 -7.38 3.68
C ILE A 62 14.31 -7.06 4.48
N CYS A 63 14.38 -5.88 5.09
CA CYS A 63 15.51 -5.45 5.90
C CYS A 63 15.73 -6.37 7.11
N ASP A 64 14.65 -6.77 7.77
CA ASP A 64 14.70 -7.62 8.95
C ASP A 64 15.00 -9.09 8.61
N THR A 65 14.46 -9.60 7.50
CA THR A 65 14.51 -11.03 7.15
C THR A 65 15.74 -11.39 6.31
N PHE A 66 16.20 -10.48 5.45
CA PHE A 66 17.30 -10.70 4.52
C PHE A 66 18.38 -9.62 4.63
N PRO A 67 18.94 -9.37 5.83
CA PRO A 67 19.86 -8.25 6.07
C PRO A 67 21.09 -8.29 5.16
N GLU A 68 21.56 -9.48 4.77
CA GLU A 68 22.69 -9.65 3.85
C GLU A 68 22.37 -9.21 2.42
N ILE A 69 21.12 -9.28 1.98
CA ILE A 69 20.67 -8.76 0.68
C ILE A 69 20.33 -7.27 0.84
N ALA A 70 19.57 -6.94 1.87
CA ALA A 70 19.09 -5.59 2.14
C ALA A 70 20.23 -4.58 2.32
N SER A 71 21.38 -5.00 2.86
CA SER A 71 22.56 -4.14 3.03
C SER A 71 23.13 -3.55 1.73
N HIS A 72 22.73 -4.06 0.56
CA HIS A 72 23.12 -3.53 -0.74
C HIS A 72 22.25 -2.37 -1.24
N CYS A 73 21.17 -2.02 -0.52
CA CYS A 73 20.38 -0.82 -0.69
C CYS A 73 20.32 -0.12 0.67
N THR A 74 20.83 1.11 0.76
CA THR A 74 20.93 1.86 2.02
C THR A 74 19.61 2.55 2.36
N HIS A 75 18.89 3.02 1.35
CA HIS A 75 17.73 3.91 1.52
C HIS A 75 16.41 3.29 1.05
N TRP A 76 16.09 2.09 1.55
CA TRP A 76 14.83 1.38 1.27
C TRP A 76 13.55 2.21 1.44
N GLN A 77 13.56 3.23 2.28
CA GLN A 77 12.39 4.07 2.61
C GLN A 77 12.43 5.45 1.90
N SER A 78 13.33 5.64 0.92
CA SER A 78 13.59 6.88 0.20
C SER A 78 13.34 6.74 -1.30
N ASN A 79 13.03 7.85 -1.96
CA ASN A 79 12.87 7.97 -3.42
C ASN A 79 14.09 8.68 -4.03
N ASP A 80 15.29 8.24 -3.67
CA ASP A 80 16.53 8.90 -4.05
C ASP A 80 17.31 8.17 -5.15
N GLY A 81 16.70 7.15 -5.76
CA GLY A 81 17.32 6.32 -6.80
C GLY A 81 18.22 5.21 -6.25
N ASP A 82 18.28 5.00 -4.93
CA ASP A 82 18.96 3.82 -4.38
C ASP A 82 18.17 2.53 -4.71
N GLY A 83 18.83 1.38 -4.66
CA GLY A 83 18.21 0.10 -4.98
C GLY A 83 19.21 -1.04 -5.10
N LEU A 84 18.83 -2.09 -5.81
CA LEU A 84 19.64 -3.30 -5.94
C LEU A 84 20.13 -3.50 -7.37
N ASN A 85 21.36 -3.98 -7.52
CA ASN A 85 21.82 -4.47 -8.83
C ASN A 85 21.15 -5.80 -9.21
N GLU A 86 21.32 -6.24 -10.46
CA GLU A 86 20.75 -7.49 -10.99
C GLU A 86 20.98 -8.70 -10.08
N ALA A 87 22.24 -8.92 -9.67
CA ALA A 87 22.59 -10.08 -8.87
C ALA A 87 21.86 -10.08 -7.52
N MET A 88 21.74 -8.92 -6.87
CA MET A 88 21.02 -8.81 -5.59
C MET A 88 19.50 -8.85 -5.76
N ALA A 89 18.96 -8.28 -6.84
CA ALA A 89 17.53 -8.36 -7.16
C ALA A 89 17.10 -9.82 -7.41
N VAL A 90 17.87 -10.60 -8.18
CA VAL A 90 17.60 -12.03 -8.40
C VAL A 90 17.73 -12.82 -7.09
N ARG A 91 18.76 -12.55 -6.28
CA ARG A 91 18.89 -13.18 -4.95
C ARG A 91 17.71 -12.86 -4.04
N LEU A 92 17.20 -11.62 -4.08
CA LEU A 92 16.02 -11.22 -3.32
C LEU A 92 14.78 -11.98 -3.79
N ALA A 93 14.57 -12.10 -5.10
CA ALA A 93 13.47 -12.89 -5.66
C ALA A 93 13.51 -14.35 -5.17
N ASP A 94 14.68 -15.00 -5.25
CA ASP A 94 14.84 -16.38 -4.77
C ASP A 94 14.63 -16.54 -3.26
N ALA A 95 14.94 -15.51 -2.46
CA ALA A 95 14.71 -15.51 -1.03
C ALA A 95 13.22 -15.30 -0.70
N LEU A 96 12.56 -14.38 -1.39
CA LEU A 96 11.13 -14.11 -1.27
C LEU A 96 10.30 -15.31 -1.68
N ASP A 97 10.63 -15.97 -2.79
CA ASP A 97 9.93 -17.17 -3.25
C ASP A 97 10.01 -18.29 -2.21
N ARG A 98 11.17 -18.50 -1.57
CA ARG A 98 11.32 -19.51 -0.50
C ARG A 98 10.40 -19.24 0.68
N VAL A 99 10.39 -18.02 1.23
CA VAL A 99 9.54 -17.69 2.39
C VAL A 99 8.05 -17.68 2.05
N ILE A 100 7.71 -17.50 0.77
CA ILE A 100 6.34 -17.64 0.26
C ILE A 100 5.97 -19.13 0.20
N GLU A 101 6.84 -19.97 -0.37
CA GLU A 101 6.60 -21.40 -0.58
C GLU A 101 6.58 -22.21 0.72
N ASP A 102 7.46 -21.90 1.67
CA ASP A 102 7.56 -22.61 2.95
C ASP A 102 6.60 -22.10 4.03
N GLY A 103 5.88 -21.00 3.75
CA GLY A 103 4.88 -20.40 4.65
C GLY A 103 5.44 -19.39 5.66
N THR A 104 6.76 -19.17 5.72
CA THR A 104 7.39 -18.23 6.66
C THR A 104 6.83 -16.81 6.55
N LEU A 105 6.55 -16.33 5.34
CA LEU A 105 5.93 -15.01 5.14
C LEU A 105 4.49 -14.98 5.68
N ALA A 106 3.73 -16.05 5.48
CA ALA A 106 2.36 -16.13 5.97
C ALA A 106 2.32 -16.12 7.51
N ASP A 107 3.20 -16.88 8.15
CA ASP A 107 3.35 -16.91 9.61
C ASP A 107 3.78 -15.54 10.16
N HIS A 108 4.71 -14.86 9.49
CA HIS A 108 5.11 -13.50 9.86
C HIS A 108 3.92 -12.52 9.77
N ILE A 109 3.14 -12.58 8.69
CA ILE A 109 1.97 -11.72 8.51
C ILE A 109 0.94 -11.95 9.62
N GLU A 110 0.65 -13.20 9.99
CA GLU A 110 -0.28 -13.52 11.06
C GLU A 110 0.23 -13.10 12.44
N MET A 111 1.52 -13.33 12.73
CA MET A 111 2.16 -12.85 13.95
C MET A 111 2.08 -11.32 14.05
N ARG A 112 2.38 -10.61 12.95
CA ARG A 112 2.28 -9.15 12.89
C ARG A 112 0.84 -8.68 13.11
N ARG A 113 -0.15 -9.30 12.46
CA ARG A 113 -1.57 -8.98 12.66
C ARG A 113 -1.98 -9.17 14.12
N ALA A 114 -1.57 -10.27 14.75
CA ALA A 114 -1.85 -10.54 16.16
C ALA A 114 -1.20 -9.49 17.07
N ALA A 115 0.04 -9.07 16.78
CA ALA A 115 0.71 -8.02 17.52
C ALA A 115 -0.04 -6.67 17.41
N ILE A 116 -0.42 -6.27 16.19
CA ILE A 116 -1.16 -5.01 15.96
C ILE A 116 -2.51 -5.03 16.67
N ARG A 117 -3.23 -6.16 16.68
CA ARG A 117 -4.51 -6.28 17.42
C ARG A 117 -4.37 -6.04 18.91
N ASN A 118 -3.20 -6.33 19.48
CA ASN A 118 -2.90 -6.11 20.89
C ASN A 118 -2.35 -4.69 21.19
N MET A 119 -2.12 -3.87 20.16
CA MET A 119 -1.72 -2.48 20.35
C MET A 119 -2.92 -1.62 20.78
N PRO A 120 -2.68 -0.56 21.56
CA PRO A 120 -3.74 0.37 21.93
C PRO A 120 -4.30 1.07 20.69
N MET A 121 -5.64 1.12 20.60
CA MET A 121 -6.34 1.90 19.60
C MET A 121 -6.03 3.39 19.78
N ARG A 122 -5.95 4.14 18.67
CA ARG A 122 -5.70 5.58 18.72
C ARG A 122 -7.00 6.32 18.97
N GLU A 123 -7.02 7.23 19.94
CA GLU A 123 -8.17 8.13 20.10
C GLU A 123 -8.40 8.93 18.80
N CYS A 124 -9.65 9.03 18.36
CA CYS A 124 -9.99 9.80 17.18
C CYS A 124 -9.92 11.30 17.49
N PHE A 125 -9.00 12.01 16.84
CA PHE A 125 -8.79 13.45 17.04
C PHE A 125 -9.99 14.33 16.68
N LEU A 126 -10.90 13.87 15.80
CA LEU A 126 -12.08 14.65 15.38
C LEU A 126 -13.21 14.63 16.42
N CYS A 127 -13.31 13.56 17.21
CA CYS A 127 -14.41 13.39 18.16
C CYS A 127 -13.95 13.15 19.60
N HIS A 128 -12.64 13.13 19.85
CA HIS A 128 -12.02 12.93 21.16
C HIS A 128 -12.58 11.70 21.88
N GLY A 129 -12.55 10.55 21.21
CA GLY A 129 -13.01 9.28 21.79
C GLY A 129 -14.53 9.06 21.79
N ARG A 130 -15.35 10.08 21.47
CA ARG A 130 -16.82 9.99 21.62
C ARG A 130 -17.52 9.18 20.54
N GLY A 131 -16.93 9.09 19.34
CA GLY A 131 -17.56 8.50 18.16
C GLY A 131 -18.68 9.36 17.55
N ILE A 132 -18.86 10.59 18.03
CA ILE A 132 -19.85 11.52 17.51
C ILE A 132 -19.14 12.84 17.21
N ARG A 133 -19.27 13.31 15.97
CA ARG A 133 -18.77 14.61 15.56
C ARG A 133 -19.94 15.60 15.54
N ASP A 134 -19.80 16.73 16.21
CA ASP A 134 -20.86 17.73 16.45
C ASP A 134 -20.42 19.16 16.12
N ASP A 135 -19.29 19.33 15.43
CA ASP A 135 -18.81 20.64 14.97
C ASP A 135 -19.66 21.20 13.80
N ALA A 136 -19.37 22.44 13.39
CA ALA A 136 -20.09 23.09 12.30
C ALA A 136 -20.05 22.26 11.00
N ILE A 137 -18.91 21.62 10.73
CA ILE A 137 -18.72 20.73 9.57
C ILE A 137 -19.61 19.50 9.69
N ALA A 138 -19.77 18.91 10.87
CA ALA A 138 -20.63 17.75 11.08
C ALA A 138 -22.12 18.06 10.88
N ASN A 139 -22.53 19.30 11.16
CA ASN A 139 -23.90 19.77 11.01
C ASN A 139 -24.25 20.28 9.60
N GLU A 140 -23.26 20.49 8.74
CA GLU A 140 -23.48 20.96 7.37
C GLU A 140 -24.19 19.90 6.53
N ILE A 141 -25.31 20.32 5.93
CA ILE A 141 -26.08 19.53 4.96
C ILE A 141 -25.57 19.89 3.56
N THR A 142 -25.18 18.88 2.79
CA THR A 142 -24.77 19.03 1.39
C THR A 142 -25.55 18.04 0.52
N GLU A 143 -25.49 18.21 -0.80
CA GLU A 143 -26.07 17.23 -1.74
C GLU A 143 -25.56 15.80 -1.49
N HIS A 144 -24.29 15.67 -1.10
CA HIS A 144 -23.63 14.38 -0.83
C HIS A 144 -23.84 13.87 0.60
N ARG A 145 -24.31 14.73 1.51
CA ARG A 145 -24.58 14.41 2.91
C ARG A 145 -25.86 15.13 3.34
N PRO A 146 -27.04 14.55 3.03
CA PRO A 146 -28.33 15.18 3.31
C PRO A 146 -28.72 15.12 4.80
N VAL A 147 -27.99 14.34 5.61
CA VAL A 147 -28.24 14.17 7.05
C VAL A 147 -26.99 14.62 7.83
N PRO A 148 -27.12 15.50 8.83
CA PRO A 148 -26.03 15.84 9.75
C PRO A 148 -25.42 14.60 10.41
N GLN A 149 -24.09 14.56 10.59
CA GLN A 149 -23.42 13.40 11.23
C GLN A 149 -23.97 13.08 12.64
N PRO A 150 -24.32 14.07 13.51
CA PRO A 150 -24.95 13.79 14.80
C PRO A 150 -26.29 13.05 14.72
N LEU A 151 -26.97 13.10 13.56
CA LEU A 151 -28.29 12.50 13.36
C LEU A 151 -28.24 11.21 12.52
N MET A 152 -27.08 10.86 11.99
CA MET A 152 -26.89 9.60 11.27
C MET A 152 -27.01 8.41 12.22
N VAL A 153 -27.69 7.36 11.79
CA VAL A 153 -27.76 6.08 12.50
C VAL A 153 -26.70 5.15 11.94
N ILE A 154 -25.91 4.55 12.82
CA ILE A 154 -24.94 3.52 12.43
C ILE A 154 -25.72 2.24 12.12
N PRO A 155 -25.54 1.62 10.94
CA PRO A 155 -26.28 0.40 10.57
C PRO A 155 -26.14 -0.71 11.61
N GLU A 156 -27.20 -1.51 11.80
CA GLU A 156 -27.16 -2.65 12.74
C GLU A 156 -26.16 -3.73 12.33
N ASP A 157 -25.90 -3.87 11.03
CA ASP A 157 -24.97 -4.82 10.44
C ASP A 157 -23.55 -4.26 10.26
N ALA A 158 -23.31 -3.01 10.67
CA ALA A 158 -22.00 -2.39 10.61
C ALA A 158 -20.95 -3.20 11.39
N LYS A 159 -19.73 -3.23 10.88
CA LYS A 159 -18.61 -3.98 11.47
C LYS A 159 -17.70 -3.11 12.33
N ASP A 160 -16.99 -3.76 13.24
CA ASP A 160 -15.91 -3.16 14.00
C ASP A 160 -14.77 -2.68 13.09
N ALA A 161 -13.71 -2.13 13.69
CA ALA A 161 -12.58 -1.60 12.94
C ALA A 161 -11.79 -2.69 12.19
N TRP A 162 -11.97 -3.97 12.55
CA TRP A 162 -11.27 -5.11 11.95
C TRP A 162 -12.13 -5.83 10.89
N GLY A 163 -13.42 -5.51 10.79
CA GLY A 163 -14.35 -6.17 9.89
C GLY A 163 -14.87 -7.52 10.41
N GLU A 164 -14.55 -7.89 11.65
CA GLU A 164 -14.77 -9.24 12.18
C GLU A 164 -15.97 -9.29 13.13
N GLY A 165 -16.07 -8.30 14.03
CA GLY A 165 -17.16 -8.14 14.99
C GLY A 165 -18.18 -7.09 14.58
N PRO A 166 -19.29 -6.96 15.35
CA PRO A 166 -20.24 -5.87 15.18
C PRO A 166 -19.62 -4.53 15.57
N HIS A 167 -20.07 -3.46 14.93
CA HIS A 167 -19.67 -2.11 15.28
C HIS A 167 -20.05 -1.83 16.76
N PRO A 168 -19.16 -1.23 17.57
CA PRO A 168 -19.42 -1.02 19.01
C PRO A 168 -20.63 -0.13 19.32
N ARG A 169 -21.09 0.62 18.30
CA ARG A 169 -22.25 1.51 18.34
C ARG A 169 -23.30 1.21 17.26
N ALA A 170 -23.34 -0.02 16.77
CA ALA A 170 -24.37 -0.46 15.82
C ALA A 170 -25.78 -0.10 16.32
N GLY A 171 -26.63 0.44 15.45
CA GLY A 171 -27.99 0.90 15.76
C GLY A 171 -28.08 2.24 16.52
N GLN A 172 -26.96 2.84 16.93
CA GLN A 172 -26.97 4.11 17.66
C GLN A 172 -26.94 5.31 16.71
N THR A 173 -27.52 6.43 17.16
CA THR A 173 -27.44 7.73 16.48
C THR A 173 -26.13 8.46 16.83
N GLY A 174 -25.61 9.23 15.88
CA GLY A 174 -24.41 10.04 15.99
C GLY A 174 -23.21 9.34 15.40
N TRP A 175 -22.64 9.94 14.37
CA TRP A 175 -21.52 9.41 13.60
C TRP A 175 -20.35 10.40 13.58
N CYS A 176 -19.15 9.85 13.41
CA CYS A 176 -17.93 10.63 13.20
C CYS A 176 -17.22 10.07 11.98
N ASN A 177 -17.07 10.88 10.94
CA ASN A 177 -16.42 10.47 9.71
C ASN A 177 -14.93 10.10 9.86
N GLY A 178 -14.28 10.50 10.94
CA GLY A 178 -12.85 10.20 11.18
C GLY A 178 -12.58 8.86 11.83
N CYS A 179 -13.59 8.20 12.39
CA CYS A 179 -13.47 6.88 13.02
C CYS A 179 -14.67 5.98 12.77
N ASP A 180 -15.53 6.37 11.83
CA ASP A 180 -16.81 5.73 11.51
C ASP A 180 -17.77 5.62 12.71
N GLY A 181 -17.61 6.51 13.68
CA GLY A 181 -18.38 6.51 14.91
C GLY A 181 -17.91 5.57 16.01
N ARG A 182 -16.70 4.98 15.90
CA ARG A 182 -16.11 4.10 16.94
C ARG A 182 -15.50 4.85 18.12
N GLY A 183 -15.20 6.14 17.94
CA GLY A 183 -14.42 6.95 18.88
C GLY A 183 -12.91 6.75 18.77
N HIS A 184 -12.47 5.61 18.24
CA HIS A 184 -11.07 5.25 18.11
C HIS A 184 -10.77 4.74 16.70
N ASN A 185 -9.53 4.96 16.26
CA ASN A 185 -8.96 4.42 15.05
C ASN A 185 -8.04 3.25 15.37
N LEU A 186 -7.79 2.41 14.37
CA LEU A 186 -6.79 1.37 14.48
C LEU A 186 -5.41 1.95 14.85
N PRO A 187 -4.53 1.15 15.48
CA PRO A 187 -3.13 1.51 15.68
C PRO A 187 -2.47 1.95 14.37
N HIS A 188 -1.45 2.80 14.46
CA HIS A 188 -0.74 3.31 13.27
C HIS A 188 -0.19 2.18 12.39
N ASP A 189 0.33 1.12 12.99
CA ASP A 189 0.86 -0.06 12.31
C ASP A 189 -0.14 -0.78 11.39
N ALA A 190 -1.45 -0.65 11.67
CA ALA A 190 -2.51 -1.21 10.84
C ALA A 190 -2.64 -0.51 9.48
N ASP A 191 -2.13 0.72 9.36
CA ASP A 191 -2.13 1.49 8.11
C ASP A 191 -1.13 0.90 7.08
N TYR A 192 -0.21 0.02 7.51
CA TYR A 192 0.88 -0.55 6.72
C TYR A 192 0.64 -2.04 6.41
N PRO A 193 -0.10 -2.38 5.34
CA PRO A 193 -0.38 -3.77 5.02
C PRO A 193 0.83 -4.49 4.42
N LEU A 194 1.01 -5.74 4.81
CA LEU A 194 1.92 -6.70 4.16
C LEU A 194 1.08 -7.90 3.69
N THR A 195 1.24 -8.32 2.43
CA THR A 195 0.45 -9.42 1.86
C THR A 195 1.30 -10.33 0.99
N VAL A 196 1.03 -11.65 1.07
CA VAL A 196 1.69 -12.65 0.21
C VAL A 196 1.53 -12.32 -1.28
N ALA A 197 0.34 -11.88 -1.70
CA ALA A 197 0.06 -11.57 -3.10
C ALA A 197 0.93 -10.42 -3.62
N GLU A 198 1.13 -9.38 -2.82
CA GLU A 198 1.97 -8.24 -3.19
C GLU A 198 3.45 -8.58 -3.15
N THR A 199 3.91 -9.29 -2.12
CA THR A 199 5.29 -9.77 -2.03
C THR A 199 5.63 -10.69 -3.20
N LYS A 200 4.69 -11.54 -3.65
CA LYS A 200 4.86 -12.37 -4.84
C LYS A 200 5.04 -11.54 -6.11
N ARG A 201 4.26 -10.45 -6.28
CA ARG A 201 4.45 -9.53 -7.41
C ARG A 201 5.81 -8.84 -7.36
N PHE A 202 6.27 -8.48 -6.17
CA PHE A 202 7.59 -7.86 -6.00
C PHE A 202 8.73 -8.84 -6.27
N SER A 203 8.59 -10.11 -5.86
CA SER A 203 9.53 -11.19 -6.21
C SER A 203 9.67 -11.35 -7.73
N GLU A 204 8.54 -11.43 -8.45
CA GLU A 204 8.51 -11.52 -9.91
C GLU A 204 9.15 -10.29 -10.57
N PHE A 205 8.89 -9.09 -10.04
CA PHE A 205 9.56 -7.88 -10.49
C PHE A 205 11.09 -7.99 -10.32
N CYS A 206 11.55 -8.31 -9.11
CA CYS A 206 12.99 -8.40 -8.81
C CYS A 206 13.69 -9.39 -9.75
N ARG A 207 13.07 -10.54 -10.03
CA ARG A 207 13.59 -11.60 -10.91
C ARG A 207 13.88 -11.14 -12.34
N HIS A 208 13.08 -10.21 -12.86
CA HIS A 208 13.15 -9.77 -14.25
C HIS A 208 13.66 -8.34 -14.42
N SER A 209 14.01 -7.67 -13.31
CA SER A 209 14.30 -6.24 -13.28
C SER A 209 15.66 -5.85 -13.88
N GLY A 210 16.64 -6.76 -13.87
CA GLY A 210 18.04 -6.42 -14.14
C GLY A 210 18.70 -5.59 -13.04
N GLY A 211 18.07 -5.54 -11.86
CA GLY A 211 18.31 -4.53 -10.83
C GLY A 211 17.18 -3.51 -10.81
N PHE A 212 17.08 -2.70 -9.76
CA PHE A 212 16.05 -1.68 -9.65
C PHE A 212 16.51 -0.45 -8.87
N GLU A 213 15.80 0.65 -9.07
CA GLU A 213 15.91 1.90 -8.31
C GLU A 213 14.55 2.30 -7.71
N ILE A 214 14.56 2.95 -6.56
CA ILE A 214 13.38 3.43 -5.83
C ILE A 214 13.19 4.93 -6.08
N SER A 215 12.01 5.34 -6.58
CA SER A 215 11.71 6.74 -6.98
C SER A 215 10.27 7.19 -6.72
#